data_AF-A0A965PC96-F1
#
_entry.id   AF-A0A965PC96-F1
#
_cell.length_a   1.000
_cell.length_b   1.000
_cell.length_c   1.000
_cell.angle_alpha   90.00
_cell.angle_beta   90.00
_cell.angle_gamma   90.00
#
_symmetry.space_group_name_H-M   'P 1'
#
loop_
_entity.id
_entity.type
_entity.pdbx_description
1 polymer ?
#
loop_
_entity_poly.entity_id
_entity_poly.type
_entity_poly.pdbx_seq_one_letter_code
_entity_poly.pdbx_strand_id
1 'polypeptide(L)'
;MIPYELLNNLHFVKGLDPVADAFSGTVASDVVSLGNFDSALFVVYKGAGATGTSTITVEACDDIVPTNTTAVPFYSKSITSTDVQGAMTARTAAGFTTTAGASQIYAIQVHAEELANAGYSYVRLKAVEVVDSPVLGGIAIALAGSRFGGSATATEID
;
A
#
# COMPACT_ATOMS: atom_id res chain seq x y z
N MET A 1 -15.00 1.87 23.43
CA MET A 1 -14.74 1.04 22.23
C MET A 1 -14.43 -0.36 22.73
N ILE A 2 -15.16 -1.38 22.30
CA ILE A 2 -14.91 -2.75 22.73
C ILE A 2 -13.64 -3.23 22.00
N PRO A 3 -12.65 -3.84 22.69
CA PRO A 3 -11.29 -3.98 22.18
C PRO A 3 -11.09 -4.85 20.94
N TYR A 4 -12.09 -5.63 20.50
CA TYR A 4 -11.99 -6.48 19.29
C TYR A 4 -12.53 -5.83 18.00
N GLU A 5 -13.10 -4.62 18.07
CA GLU A 5 -13.68 -3.93 16.91
C GLU A 5 -12.64 -3.64 15.82
N LEU A 6 -11.37 -3.38 16.18
CA LEU A 6 -10.36 -3.02 15.19
C LEU A 6 -10.08 -4.14 14.18
N LEU A 7 -9.96 -5.39 14.66
CA LEU A 7 -9.65 -6.53 13.80
C LEU A 7 -10.86 -6.94 12.93
N ASN A 8 -12.08 -6.70 13.40
CA ASN A 8 -13.29 -6.93 12.60
C ASN A 8 -13.55 -5.83 11.55
N ASN A 9 -12.94 -4.66 11.71
CA ASN A 9 -13.14 -3.51 10.82
C ASN A 9 -12.04 -3.35 9.77
N LEU A 10 -11.03 -4.21 9.78
CA LEU A 10 -9.95 -4.26 8.80
C LEU A 10 -9.94 -5.61 8.09
N HIS A 11 -9.87 -5.58 6.76
CA HIS A 11 -9.62 -6.78 5.95
C HIS A 11 -8.15 -6.79 5.50
N PHE A 12 -7.37 -7.74 6.00
CA PHE A 12 -5.95 -7.84 5.65
C PHE A 12 -5.73 -8.72 4.43
N VAL A 13 -4.92 -8.21 3.50
CA VAL A 13 -4.48 -8.89 2.28
C VAL A 13 -2.96 -8.91 2.22
N LYS A 14 -2.40 -10.04 1.78
CA LYS A 14 -0.98 -10.14 1.46
C LYS A 14 -0.72 -9.38 0.16
N GLY A 15 0.12 -8.33 0.19
CA GLY A 15 0.44 -7.55 -1.00
C GLY A 15 1.72 -8.05 -1.70
N LEU A 16 2.82 -8.13 -0.96
CA LEU A 16 4.10 -8.65 -1.44
C LEU A 16 4.82 -9.31 -0.26
N ASP A 17 5.26 -10.55 -0.44
CA ASP A 17 5.88 -11.31 0.64
C ASP A 17 7.20 -10.69 1.11
N PRO A 18 7.49 -10.74 2.43
CA PRO A 18 8.71 -10.20 2.96
C PRO A 18 9.91 -11.10 2.60
N VAL A 19 10.72 -10.68 1.65
CA VAL A 19 11.90 -11.42 1.18
C VAL A 19 13.11 -10.50 1.04
N ALA A 20 14.31 -11.08 0.96
CA ALA A 20 15.49 -10.33 0.62
C ALA A 20 15.37 -9.80 -0.82
N ASP A 21 15.81 -8.57 -1.03
CA ASP A 21 15.78 -7.91 -2.34
C ASP A 21 14.37 -7.77 -2.94
N ALA A 22 13.36 -7.58 -2.10
CA ALA A 22 11.94 -7.60 -2.48
C ALA A 22 11.53 -6.49 -3.46
N PHE A 23 12.31 -5.43 -3.58
CA PHE A 23 11.99 -4.26 -4.39
C PHE A 23 12.92 -4.07 -5.59
N SER A 24 13.63 -5.13 -6.00
CA SER A 24 14.50 -5.11 -7.18
C SER A 24 13.69 -4.83 -8.46
N GLY A 25 14.19 -3.91 -9.29
CA GLY A 25 13.54 -3.53 -10.55
C GLY A 25 12.18 -2.85 -10.35
N THR A 26 11.12 -3.40 -10.94
CA THR A 26 9.75 -2.88 -10.77
C THR A 26 8.86 -3.99 -10.25
N VAL A 27 8.31 -3.78 -9.07
CA VAL A 27 7.40 -4.71 -8.41
C VAL A 27 6.08 -4.00 -8.09
N ALA A 28 5.00 -4.75 -8.07
CA ALA A 28 3.70 -4.29 -7.60
C ALA A 28 3.22 -5.22 -6.48
N SER A 29 2.43 -4.66 -5.57
CA SER A 29 1.62 -5.47 -4.67
C SER A 29 0.54 -6.21 -5.46
N ASP A 30 -0.09 -7.15 -4.79
CA ASP A 30 -1.38 -7.68 -5.21
C ASP A 30 -2.42 -6.55 -5.41
N VAL A 31 -3.43 -6.83 -6.22
CA VAL A 31 -4.49 -5.89 -6.60
C VAL A 31 -5.72 -6.15 -5.75
N VAL A 32 -6.28 -5.10 -5.15
CA VAL A 32 -7.45 -5.20 -4.27
C VAL A 32 -8.59 -4.31 -4.74
N SER A 33 -9.83 -4.74 -4.52
CA SER A 33 -11.03 -3.95 -4.81
C SER A 33 -11.41 -3.03 -3.64
N LEU A 34 -11.74 -1.77 -3.95
CA LEU A 34 -12.40 -0.85 -3.01
C LEU A 34 -13.91 -0.73 -3.26
N GLY A 35 -14.52 -1.65 -4.02
CA GLY A 35 -15.97 -1.61 -4.27
C GLY A 35 -16.81 -1.63 -2.99
N ASN A 36 -16.35 -2.33 -1.96
CA ASN A 36 -17.04 -2.46 -0.66
C ASN A 36 -16.37 -1.67 0.48
N PHE A 37 -15.25 -0.99 0.21
CA PHE A 37 -14.40 -0.36 1.23
C PHE A 37 -14.12 1.11 0.90
N ASP A 38 -14.05 1.96 1.91
CA ASP A 38 -13.72 3.38 1.74
C ASP A 38 -12.25 3.62 1.39
N SER A 39 -11.34 2.78 1.89
CA SER A 39 -9.91 3.01 1.70
C SER A 39 -9.07 1.74 1.76
N ALA A 40 -7.91 1.80 1.10
CA ALA A 40 -6.82 0.84 1.26
C ALA A 40 -5.65 1.52 1.99
N LEU A 41 -5.09 0.81 2.96
CA LEU A 41 -3.84 1.12 3.62
C LEU A 41 -2.78 0.09 3.18
N PHE A 42 -1.79 0.55 2.43
CA PHE A 42 -0.60 -0.21 2.12
C PHE A 42 0.47 0.07 3.19
N VAL A 43 1.05 -0.99 3.74
CA VAL A 43 2.14 -0.94 4.71
C VAL A 43 3.36 -1.55 4.06
N VAL A 44 4.29 -0.70 3.62
CA VAL A 44 5.62 -1.11 3.16
C VAL A 44 6.51 -1.19 4.38
N TYR A 45 6.99 -2.38 4.73
CA TYR A 45 7.93 -2.56 5.84
C TYR A 45 9.31 -3.00 5.34
N LYS A 46 10.32 -2.16 5.56
CA LYS A 46 11.73 -2.45 5.31
C LYS A 46 12.39 -2.92 6.60
N GLY A 47 12.86 -4.16 6.62
CA GLY A 47 13.66 -4.73 7.69
C GLY A 47 15.12 -4.34 7.56
N ALA A 48 15.84 -4.96 6.62
CA ALA A 48 17.23 -4.63 6.32
C ALA A 48 17.34 -3.83 5.00
N GLY A 49 18.25 -2.87 4.94
CA GLY A 49 18.51 -2.08 3.74
C GLY A 49 19.67 -1.12 3.99
N ALA A 50 20.53 -0.95 2.98
CA ALA A 50 21.63 -0.01 3.02
C ALA A 50 21.26 1.25 2.23
N THR A 51 21.62 1.31 0.97
CA THR A 51 21.36 2.45 0.08
C THR A 51 20.13 2.25 -0.81
N GLY A 52 19.52 1.07 -0.77
CA GLY A 52 18.37 0.71 -1.60
C GLY A 52 17.19 1.64 -1.40
N THR A 53 16.67 2.15 -2.51
CA THR A 53 15.52 3.06 -2.54
C THR A 53 14.60 2.73 -3.70
N SER A 54 13.31 3.04 -3.52
CA SER A 54 12.28 2.79 -4.53
C SER A 54 11.32 3.97 -4.58
N THR A 55 10.88 4.34 -5.77
CA THR A 55 9.76 5.25 -5.98
C THR A 55 8.46 4.49 -5.78
N ILE A 56 7.64 4.98 -4.86
CA ILE A 56 6.36 4.41 -4.47
C ILE A 56 5.24 5.21 -5.13
N THR A 57 4.43 4.53 -5.93
CA THR A 57 3.20 5.06 -6.55
C THR A 57 2.02 4.17 -6.23
N VAL A 58 0.82 4.74 -6.22
CA VAL A 58 -0.44 3.99 -6.13
C VAL A 58 -1.12 4.04 -7.49
N GLU A 59 -1.52 2.89 -8.00
CA GLU A 59 -2.14 2.74 -9.32
C GLU A 59 -3.58 2.25 -9.17
N ALA A 60 -4.53 3.03 -9.68
CA ALA A 60 -5.88 2.58 -9.92
C ALA A 60 -5.90 1.65 -11.15
N CYS A 61 -6.67 0.57 -11.07
CA CYS A 61 -6.65 -0.58 -11.98
C CYS A 61 -8.05 -0.89 -12.50
N ASP A 62 -8.14 -1.40 -13.73
CA ASP A 62 -9.39 -1.82 -14.36
C ASP A 62 -9.97 -3.11 -13.77
N ASP A 63 -9.12 -4.10 -13.48
CA ASP A 63 -9.50 -5.36 -12.84
C ASP A 63 -8.36 -5.93 -11.96
N ILE A 64 -8.47 -7.20 -11.57
CA ILE A 64 -7.49 -7.92 -10.73
C ILE A 64 -6.23 -8.36 -11.48
N VAL A 65 -6.26 -8.42 -12.83
CA VAL A 65 -5.11 -8.69 -13.69
C VAL A 65 -4.95 -7.50 -14.65
N PRO A 66 -4.54 -6.34 -14.11
CA PRO A 66 -4.81 -5.06 -14.75
C PRO A 66 -4.20 -4.96 -16.14
N THR A 67 -5.03 -4.62 -17.11
CA THR A 67 -4.57 -4.27 -18.46
C THR A 67 -4.38 -2.77 -18.61
N ASN A 68 -5.09 -1.98 -17.80
CA ASN A 68 -4.98 -0.53 -17.76
C ASN A 68 -4.74 -0.06 -16.34
N THR A 69 -3.74 0.80 -16.16
CA THR A 69 -3.47 1.43 -14.87
C THR A 69 -3.27 2.93 -14.99
N THR A 70 -3.72 3.65 -13.97
CA THR A 70 -3.53 5.10 -13.85
C THR A 70 -3.03 5.42 -12.45
N ALA A 71 -1.93 6.17 -12.34
CA ALA A 71 -1.43 6.61 -11.05
C ALA A 71 -2.37 7.66 -10.42
N VAL A 72 -2.65 7.52 -9.13
CA VAL A 72 -3.58 8.38 -8.37
C VAL A 72 -2.89 9.04 -7.19
N PRO A 73 -3.37 10.22 -6.72
CA PRO A 73 -2.84 10.83 -5.49
C PRO A 73 -3.24 10.01 -4.25
N PHE A 74 -2.47 10.19 -3.17
CA PHE A 74 -2.64 9.44 -1.93
C PHE A 74 -2.03 10.17 -0.73
N TYR A 75 -2.23 9.66 0.48
CA TYR A 75 -1.58 10.15 1.69
C TYR A 75 -0.54 9.17 2.19
N SER A 76 0.53 9.67 2.81
CA SER A 76 1.59 8.82 3.36
C SER A 76 2.08 9.30 4.73
N LYS A 77 2.56 8.36 5.53
CA LYS A 77 3.39 8.59 6.72
C LYS A 77 4.63 7.71 6.65
N SER A 78 5.76 8.24 7.08
CA SER A 78 7.00 7.49 7.27
C SER A 78 7.29 7.32 8.75
N ILE A 79 7.69 6.12 9.14
CA ILE A 79 8.13 5.77 10.49
C ILE A 79 9.55 5.25 10.33
N THR A 80 10.53 6.09 10.63
CA THR A 80 11.97 5.80 10.44
C THR A 80 12.69 5.53 11.76
N SER A 81 11.95 5.53 12.86
CA SER A 81 12.37 5.06 14.18
C SER A 81 11.33 4.06 14.68
N THR A 82 11.52 3.50 15.87
CA THR A 82 10.63 2.46 16.38
C THR A 82 9.18 2.91 16.62
N ASP A 83 8.95 4.16 17.03
CA ASP A 83 7.62 4.64 17.46
C ASP A 83 7.32 6.10 17.08
N VAL A 84 8.21 6.79 16.34
CA VAL A 84 7.94 8.16 15.92
C VAL A 84 7.27 8.14 14.55
N GLN A 85 5.97 8.47 14.54
CA GLN A 85 5.23 8.65 13.30
C GLN A 85 5.52 10.02 12.70
N GLY A 86 5.92 10.04 11.42
CA GLY A 86 6.01 11.26 10.64
C GLY A 86 4.65 11.93 10.41
N ALA A 87 4.69 13.19 9.99
CA ALA A 87 3.49 13.91 9.61
C ALA A 87 2.81 13.28 8.39
N MET A 88 1.48 13.30 8.38
CA MET A 88 0.72 12.87 7.22
C MET A 88 0.97 13.83 6.05
N THR A 89 1.42 13.29 4.93
CA THR A 89 1.83 14.06 3.76
C THR A 89 0.99 13.65 2.56
N ALA A 90 0.30 14.60 1.94
CA ALA A 90 -0.34 14.40 0.65
C ALA A 90 0.72 14.19 -0.44
N ARG A 91 0.53 13.17 -1.27
CA ARG A 91 1.39 12.82 -2.41
C ARG A 91 0.58 12.93 -3.68
N THR A 92 1.19 13.50 -4.71
CA THR A 92 0.61 13.51 -6.05
C THR A 92 0.72 12.11 -6.67
N ALA A 93 0.10 11.91 -7.83
CA ALA A 93 0.22 10.67 -8.60
C ALA A 93 1.68 10.30 -8.97
N ALA A 94 2.62 11.26 -8.93
CA ALA A 94 4.04 10.98 -9.14
C ALA A 94 4.69 10.19 -7.99
N GLY A 95 4.03 10.10 -6.84
CA GLY A 95 4.51 9.31 -5.71
C GLY A 95 5.62 9.99 -4.89
N PHE A 96 6.46 9.16 -4.26
CA PHE A 96 7.65 9.60 -3.52
C PHE A 96 8.73 8.52 -3.52
N THR A 97 10.00 8.91 -3.40
CA THR A 97 11.11 7.96 -3.23
C THR A 97 11.33 7.66 -1.75
N THR A 98 11.49 6.38 -1.40
CA THR A 98 11.84 5.96 -0.04
C THR A 98 13.22 6.45 0.36
N THR A 99 13.41 6.64 1.66
CA THR A 99 14.71 7.03 2.21
C THR A 99 15.63 5.81 2.29
N ALA A 100 16.91 5.98 1.95
CA ALA A 100 17.93 4.97 2.19
C ALA A 100 17.96 4.54 3.68
N GLY A 101 18.33 3.30 3.94
CA GLY A 101 18.45 2.72 5.27
C GLY A 101 17.50 1.54 5.55
N ALA A 102 17.53 1.10 6.81
CA ALA A 102 16.84 -0.07 7.35
C ALA A 102 15.79 0.33 8.40
N SER A 103 14.96 -0.62 8.83
CA SER A 103 13.97 -0.46 9.90
C SER A 103 13.01 0.71 9.68
N GLN A 104 12.34 0.73 8.52
CA GLN A 104 11.43 1.79 8.12
C GLN A 104 10.06 1.23 7.75
N ILE A 105 8.99 1.89 8.20
CA ILE A 105 7.63 1.63 7.73
C ILE A 105 7.14 2.84 6.93
N TYR A 106 6.56 2.58 5.77
CA TYR A 106 5.77 3.57 5.04
C TYR A 106 4.31 3.11 5.05
N ALA A 107 3.45 3.91 5.67
CA ALA A 107 2.01 3.72 5.66
C ALA A 107 1.43 4.62 4.56
N ILE A 108 0.80 4.03 3.56
CA ILE A 108 0.24 4.71 2.39
C ILE A 108 -1.26 4.46 2.34
N GLN A 109 -2.07 5.50 2.40
CA GLN A 109 -3.52 5.41 2.35
C GLN A 109 -4.05 6.05 1.06
N VAL A 110 -4.94 5.33 0.38
CA VAL A 110 -5.70 5.81 -0.77
C VAL A 110 -7.19 5.65 -0.50
N HIS A 111 -7.97 6.66 -0.87
CA HIS A 111 -9.43 6.66 -0.72
C HIS A 111 -10.10 6.20 -2.02
N ALA A 112 -11.23 5.50 -1.90
CA ALA A 112 -11.97 4.98 -3.06
C ALA A 112 -12.40 6.07 -4.05
N GLU A 113 -12.59 7.31 -3.59
CA GLU A 113 -12.90 8.45 -4.45
C GLU A 113 -11.80 8.75 -5.47
N GLU A 114 -10.53 8.53 -5.13
CA GLU A 114 -9.41 8.77 -6.05
C GLU A 114 -9.42 7.75 -7.20
N LEU A 115 -9.84 6.51 -6.92
CA LEU A 115 -10.02 5.47 -7.94
C LEU A 115 -11.24 5.80 -8.81
N ALA A 116 -12.35 6.22 -8.20
CA ALA A 116 -13.57 6.58 -8.91
C ALA A 116 -13.35 7.77 -9.86
N ASN A 117 -12.57 8.78 -9.43
CA ASN A 117 -12.16 9.91 -10.28
C ASN A 117 -11.31 9.47 -11.47
N ALA A 118 -10.54 8.38 -11.32
CA ALA A 118 -9.79 7.75 -12.40
C ALA A 118 -10.62 6.77 -13.25
N GLY A 119 -11.89 6.52 -12.90
CA GLY A 119 -12.79 5.61 -13.61
C GLY A 119 -12.66 4.13 -13.22
N TYR A 120 -12.05 3.85 -12.07
CA TYR A 120 -11.66 2.51 -11.64
C TYR A 120 -12.14 2.16 -10.22
N SER A 121 -12.02 0.89 -9.83
CA SER A 121 -12.39 0.42 -8.47
C SER A 121 -11.35 -0.50 -7.83
N TYR A 122 -10.32 -0.88 -8.58
CA TYR A 122 -9.21 -1.70 -8.10
C TYR A 122 -7.98 -0.84 -7.88
N VAL A 123 -7.11 -1.26 -6.96
CA VAL A 123 -5.90 -0.53 -6.63
C VAL A 123 -4.75 -1.45 -6.24
N ARG A 124 -3.53 -1.02 -6.58
CA ARG A 124 -2.29 -1.63 -6.13
C ARG A 124 -1.24 -0.58 -5.80
N LEU A 125 -0.25 -0.97 -5.00
CA LEU A 125 0.96 -0.19 -4.81
C LEU A 125 2.05 -0.70 -5.75
N LYS A 126 2.78 0.23 -6.36
CA LYS A 126 3.93 -0.07 -7.23
C LYS A 126 5.19 0.55 -6.65
N ALA A 127 6.25 -0.24 -6.63
CA ALA A 127 7.59 0.18 -6.23
C ALA A 127 8.54 0.01 -7.42
N VAL A 128 9.18 1.11 -7.81
CA VAL A 128 10.21 1.14 -8.87
C VAL A 128 11.55 1.45 -8.22
N GLU A 129 12.50 0.54 -8.29
CA GLU A 129 13.85 0.73 -7.79
C GLU A 129 14.52 1.96 -8.40
N VAL A 130 15.17 2.75 -7.55
CA VAL A 130 15.91 3.97 -7.93
C VAL A 130 17.40 3.76 -7.71
N VAL A 131 17.77 3.28 -6.54
CA VAL A 131 19.15 2.88 -6.23
C VAL A 131 19.14 1.38 -6.02
N ASP A 132 19.84 0.68 -6.90
CA ASP A 132 20.03 -0.77 -6.84
C ASP A 132 20.90 -1.13 -5.63
N SER A 133 20.25 -1.72 -4.63
CA SER A 133 20.88 -2.28 -3.44
C SER A 133 19.86 -3.12 -2.70
N PRO A 134 20.21 -4.33 -2.24
CA PRO A 134 19.27 -5.23 -1.61
C PRO A 134 18.52 -4.62 -0.43
N VAL A 135 17.19 -4.78 -0.44
CA VAL A 135 16.29 -4.40 0.66
C VAL A 135 15.44 -5.61 1.05
N LEU A 136 15.55 -6.05 2.31
CA LEU A 136 14.61 -6.99 2.92
C LEU A 136 13.34 -6.23 3.29
N GLY A 137 12.22 -6.58 2.68
CA GLY A 137 10.94 -5.97 3.00
C GLY A 137 9.77 -6.61 2.28
N GLY A 138 8.58 -6.11 2.53
CA GLY A 138 7.34 -6.58 1.92
C GLY A 138 6.22 -5.55 2.03
N ILE A 139 5.06 -5.90 1.50
CA ILE A 139 3.87 -5.05 1.46
C ILE A 139 2.69 -5.83 2.07
N ALA A 140 2.11 -5.28 3.13
CA ALA A 140 0.81 -5.71 3.62
C ALA A 140 -0.26 -4.70 3.21
N ILE A 141 -1.48 -5.15 2.99
CA ILE A 141 -2.61 -4.32 2.63
C ILE A 141 -3.69 -4.49 3.70
N ALA A 142 -4.32 -3.40 4.11
CA ALA A 142 -5.50 -3.41 4.98
C ALA A 142 -6.59 -2.56 4.34
N LEU A 143 -7.77 -3.15 4.11
CA LEU A 143 -8.95 -2.44 3.64
C LEU A 143 -9.77 -1.99 4.85
N ALA A 144 -10.25 -0.76 4.82
CA ALA A 144 -10.96 -0.14 5.94
C ALA A 144 -12.25 0.57 5.47
N GLY A 145 -13.19 0.75 6.39
CA GLY A 145 -14.47 1.43 6.12
C GLY A 145 -15.39 0.57 5.26
N SER A 146 -15.76 -0.61 5.76
CA SER A 146 -16.77 -1.45 5.10
C SER A 146 -18.09 -0.68 4.96
N ARG A 147 -18.54 -0.45 3.72
CA ARG A 147 -19.71 0.39 3.41
C ARG A 147 -21.05 -0.32 3.60
N PHE A 148 -21.02 -1.65 3.58
CA PHE A 148 -22.17 -2.50 3.82
C PHE A 148 -21.88 -3.26 5.09
N GLY A 149 -22.81 -3.37 6.04
CA GLY A 149 -22.62 -4.03 7.33
C GLY A 149 -22.28 -5.54 7.30
N GLY A 150 -21.69 -6.04 6.21
CA GLY A 150 -21.08 -7.34 6.06
C GLY A 150 -19.68 -7.37 6.67
N SER A 151 -19.43 -8.48 7.35
CA SER A 151 -18.18 -8.83 8.02
C SER A 151 -16.96 -8.67 7.10
N ALA A 152 -15.85 -8.14 7.61
CA ALA A 152 -14.55 -8.00 6.93
C ALA A 152 -13.86 -9.36 6.62
N THR A 153 -14.62 -10.45 6.57
CA THR A 153 -14.16 -11.84 6.39
C THR A 153 -14.61 -12.45 5.06
N ALA A 154 -15.31 -11.69 4.20
CA ALA A 154 -15.50 -12.12 2.83
C ALA A 154 -14.16 -12.17 2.09
N THR A 155 -13.95 -13.21 1.29
CA THR A 155 -12.78 -13.35 0.43
C THR A 155 -12.86 -12.33 -0.70
N GLU A 156 -11.88 -11.43 -0.78
CA GLU A 156 -11.77 -10.39 -1.82
C GLU A 156 -10.57 -10.62 -2.76
N ILE A 157 -10.02 -11.85 -2.75
CA ILE A 157 -8.91 -12.32 -3.59
C ILE A 157 -9.37 -13.62 -4.26
N ASP A 158 -9.22 -13.70 -5.59
CA ASP A 158 -9.08 -14.96 -6.32
C ASP A 158 -7.79 -14.90 -7.15
#